data_AF-A0A1H8B8B8-F1
#
_entry.id   AF-A0A1H8B8B8-F1
#
_cell.length_a   1.000
_cell.length_b   1.000
_cell.length_c   1.000
_cell.angle_alpha   90.00
_cell.angle_beta   90.00
_cell.angle_gamma   90.00
#
_symmetry.space_group_name_H-M   'P 1'
#
loop_
_entity.id
_entity.type
_entity.pdbx_description
1 polymer ?
#
loop_
_entity_poly.entity_id
_entity_poly.type
_entity_poly.pdbx_seq_one_letter_code
_entity_poly.pdbx_strand_id
1 'polypeptide(L)'
;MRILLFTLLSLLLPISLMEAQNATGVYDTDFKEMTIQQDGSKFTGTYKWADGRLDGTISGHTASGWWYQSNGKGQFVFDFNSDFTAFTGKWGYNDATPSGQWNGKRIGGASAPASAIVLLGTYDTDFKEMTIQRDGNKITGTYKWSDGRIEGTISGHTVTGWWYQSNGKGKFVFDFNSDFSAFTGKWGYNDATPSGQWNGKRK
;
A
#
# COMPACT_ATOMS: atom_id res chain seq x y z
N MET A 1 -1.01 -8.51 -60.72
CA MET A 1 -1.02 -7.73 -59.46
C MET A 1 -1.62 -8.61 -58.37
N ARG A 2 -0.78 -9.25 -57.54
CA ARG A 2 -1.20 -10.12 -56.42
C ARG A 2 -1.09 -9.30 -55.14
N ILE A 3 -2.21 -9.06 -54.47
CA ILE A 3 -2.25 -8.39 -53.16
C ILE A 3 -2.03 -9.48 -52.11
N LEU A 4 -0.92 -9.40 -51.38
CA LEU A 4 -0.65 -10.22 -50.19
C LEU A 4 -1.47 -9.67 -49.02
N LEU A 5 -2.35 -10.52 -48.48
CA LEU A 5 -3.10 -10.27 -47.26
C LEU A 5 -2.25 -10.72 -46.07
N PHE A 6 -1.74 -9.78 -45.27
CA PHE A 6 -1.08 -10.10 -44.00
C PHE A 6 -2.13 -10.29 -42.91
N THR A 7 -2.41 -11.54 -42.55
CA THR A 7 -3.17 -11.87 -41.33
C THR A 7 -2.27 -11.67 -40.11
N LEU A 8 -2.56 -10.64 -39.32
CA LEU A 8 -1.91 -10.38 -38.03
C LEU A 8 -2.47 -11.38 -37.01
N LEU A 9 -1.66 -12.40 -36.66
CA LEU A 9 -1.97 -13.36 -35.61
C LEU A 9 -1.71 -12.69 -34.25
N SER A 10 -2.75 -12.17 -33.61
CA SER A 10 -2.67 -11.62 -32.25
C SER A 10 -2.51 -12.77 -31.25
N LEU A 11 -1.29 -12.93 -30.74
CA LEU A 11 -0.96 -13.84 -29.64
C LEU A 11 -1.60 -13.30 -28.35
N LEU A 12 -2.77 -13.82 -27.96
CA LEU A 12 -3.30 -13.62 -26.61
C LEU A 12 -2.47 -14.46 -25.64
N LEU A 13 -1.47 -13.82 -25.02
CA LEU A 13 -0.84 -14.37 -23.82
C LEU A 13 -1.91 -14.44 -22.71
N PRO A 14 -2.06 -15.56 -21.99
CA PRO A 14 -2.89 -15.58 -20.80
C PRO A 14 -2.26 -14.64 -19.78
N ILE A 15 -2.95 -13.54 -19.49
CA ILE A 15 -2.65 -12.70 -18.33
C ILE A 15 -2.98 -13.57 -17.12
N SER A 16 -1.98 -14.24 -16.56
CA SER A 16 -2.12 -14.82 -15.23
C SER A 16 -2.40 -13.66 -14.29
N LEU A 17 -3.63 -13.57 -13.77
CA LEU A 17 -3.92 -12.74 -12.60
C LEU A 17 -3.01 -13.24 -11.48
N MET A 18 -1.87 -12.60 -11.29
CA MET A 18 -1.14 -12.70 -10.04
C MET A 18 -2.03 -12.00 -9.02
N GLU A 19 -2.80 -12.76 -8.25
CA GLU A 19 -3.41 -12.22 -7.04
C GLU A 19 -2.25 -11.67 -6.21
N ALA A 20 -2.13 -10.35 -6.06
CA ALA A 20 -1.25 -9.77 -5.06
C ALA A 20 -1.66 -10.31 -3.69
N GLN A 21 -0.89 -11.26 -3.17
CA GLN A 21 -1.11 -11.79 -1.84
C GLN A 21 -0.60 -10.75 -0.84
N ASN A 22 -1.39 -10.45 0.19
CA ASN A 22 -0.99 -9.62 1.33
C ASN A 22 -1.04 -10.47 2.61
N ALA A 23 -0.58 -9.92 3.73
CA ALA A 23 -0.48 -10.66 4.98
C ALA A 23 -1.84 -11.02 5.62
N THR A 24 -2.97 -10.50 5.14
CA THR A 24 -4.30 -10.81 5.69
C THR A 24 -4.59 -12.30 5.58
N GLY A 25 -4.97 -12.92 6.70
CA GLY A 25 -5.25 -14.35 6.78
C GLY A 25 -5.20 -14.88 8.20
N VAL A 26 -5.40 -16.17 8.34
CA VAL A 26 -5.30 -16.94 9.58
C VAL A 26 -4.04 -17.79 9.52
N TYR A 27 -3.22 -17.71 10.57
CA TYR A 27 -1.93 -18.36 10.66
C TYR A 27 -1.90 -19.26 11.90
N ASP A 28 -1.39 -20.46 11.76
CA ASP A 28 -0.92 -21.26 12.88
C ASP A 28 0.45 -20.74 13.31
N THR A 29 0.65 -20.46 14.60
CA THR A 29 1.87 -19.83 15.13
C THR A 29 2.33 -20.49 16.41
N ASP A 30 3.55 -20.15 16.82
CA ASP A 30 4.12 -20.56 18.12
C ASP A 30 3.20 -20.16 19.32
N PHE A 31 2.35 -19.14 19.14
CA PHE A 31 1.37 -18.65 20.12
C PHE A 31 -0.08 -18.95 19.74
N LYS A 32 -0.30 -20.09 19.07
CA LYS A 32 -1.59 -20.55 18.55
C LYS A 32 -2.08 -19.72 17.36
N GLU A 33 -3.31 -19.98 16.96
CA GLU A 33 -3.95 -19.31 15.83
C GLU A 33 -3.92 -17.79 15.99
N MET A 34 -3.47 -17.14 14.92
CA MET A 34 -3.36 -15.70 14.78
C MET A 34 -4.11 -15.25 13.54
N THR A 35 -5.01 -14.29 13.69
CA THR A 35 -5.68 -13.62 12.58
C THR A 35 -4.97 -12.30 12.30
N ILE A 36 -4.48 -12.11 11.07
CA ILE A 36 -3.86 -10.88 10.60
C ILE A 36 -4.84 -10.16 9.67
N GLN A 37 -4.91 -8.84 9.81
CA GLN A 37 -5.57 -7.92 8.88
C GLN A 37 -4.56 -6.87 8.44
N GLN A 38 -4.36 -6.78 7.12
CA GLN A 38 -3.56 -5.76 6.48
C GLN A 38 -4.44 -4.82 5.65
N ASP A 39 -4.30 -3.52 5.89
CA ASP A 39 -4.90 -2.45 5.07
C ASP A 39 -3.80 -1.47 4.67
N GLY A 40 -3.33 -1.58 3.42
CA GLY A 40 -2.13 -0.88 2.95
C GLY A 40 -0.90 -1.24 3.80
N SER A 41 -0.29 -0.24 4.45
CA SER A 41 0.82 -0.45 5.39
C SER A 41 0.38 -0.70 6.83
N LYS A 42 -0.92 -0.63 7.16
CA LYS A 42 -1.41 -0.92 8.51
C LYS A 42 -1.44 -2.43 8.70
N PHE A 43 -0.88 -2.90 9.80
CA PHE A 43 -0.80 -4.31 10.15
C PHE A 43 -1.39 -4.52 11.54
N THR A 44 -2.50 -5.23 11.63
CA THR A 44 -3.17 -5.53 12.90
C THR A 44 -3.49 -7.00 12.99
N GLY A 45 -3.76 -7.48 14.19
CA GLY A 45 -4.18 -8.85 14.37
C GLY A 45 -4.58 -9.20 15.79
N THR A 46 -5.07 -10.41 15.94
CA THR A 46 -5.34 -11.05 17.23
C THR A 46 -4.76 -12.45 17.24
N TYR A 47 -4.39 -12.96 18.41
CA TYR A 47 -3.95 -14.34 18.56
C TYR A 47 -4.50 -14.93 19.86
N LYS A 48 -4.77 -16.24 19.84
CA LYS A 48 -5.54 -16.89 20.92
C LYS A 48 -4.85 -16.91 22.28
N TRP A 49 -3.52 -16.82 22.33
CA TRP A 49 -2.80 -16.81 23.59
C TRP A 49 -3.01 -15.49 24.36
N ALA A 50 -3.57 -15.59 25.57
CA ALA A 50 -3.72 -14.49 26.53
C ALA A 50 -4.44 -13.23 25.98
N ASP A 51 -5.48 -13.45 25.15
CA ASP A 51 -6.26 -12.39 24.48
C ASP A 51 -5.37 -11.40 23.71
N GLY A 52 -4.40 -11.97 23.00
CA GLY A 52 -3.35 -11.24 22.33
C GLY A 52 -3.82 -10.39 21.16
N ARG A 53 -3.24 -9.19 21.00
CA ARG A 53 -3.42 -8.34 19.82
C ARG A 53 -2.10 -7.80 19.29
N LEU A 54 -2.09 -7.47 18.01
CA LEU A 54 -0.98 -6.84 17.29
C LEU A 54 -1.41 -5.47 16.75
N ASP A 55 -0.51 -4.51 16.83
CA ASP A 55 -0.64 -3.17 16.26
C ASP A 55 0.70 -2.75 15.69
N GLY A 56 0.77 -2.55 14.37
CA GLY A 56 2.01 -2.29 13.69
C GLY A 56 1.83 -1.85 12.24
N THR A 57 2.95 -1.88 11.52
CA THR A 57 3.00 -1.58 10.10
C THR A 57 3.74 -2.66 9.33
N ILE A 58 3.50 -2.71 8.01
CA ILE A 58 4.21 -3.60 7.10
C ILE A 58 4.76 -2.80 5.92
N SER A 59 6.02 -3.09 5.55
CA SER A 59 6.71 -2.51 4.40
C SER A 59 7.42 -3.63 3.65
N GLY A 60 7.04 -3.84 2.38
CA GLY A 60 7.47 -5.02 1.63
C GLY A 60 7.01 -6.30 2.32
N HIS A 61 7.98 -7.13 2.73
CA HIS A 61 7.74 -8.40 3.41
C HIS A 61 8.01 -8.36 4.91
N THR A 62 8.34 -7.20 5.49
CA THR A 62 8.66 -7.07 6.90
C THR A 62 7.55 -6.29 7.62
N ALA A 63 6.91 -6.93 8.61
CA ALA A 63 5.98 -6.30 9.53
C ALA A 63 6.64 -6.08 10.90
N SER A 64 6.38 -4.95 11.53
CA SER A 64 6.87 -4.67 12.87
C SER A 64 5.90 -3.81 13.66
N GLY A 65 5.98 -3.88 14.98
CA GLY A 65 5.10 -3.12 15.85
C GLY A 65 5.07 -3.67 17.27
N TRP A 66 3.91 -3.51 17.90
CA TRP A 66 3.65 -3.92 19.27
C TRP A 66 2.67 -5.08 19.35
N TRP A 67 2.98 -6.02 20.22
CA TRP A 67 2.02 -7.01 20.70
C TRP A 67 1.55 -6.61 22.10
N TYR A 68 0.32 -6.97 22.44
CA TYR A 68 -0.29 -6.76 23.75
C TYR A 68 -1.03 -8.02 24.17
N GLN A 69 -0.98 -8.36 25.46
CA GLN A 69 -1.69 -9.45 26.11
C GLN A 69 -2.19 -8.96 27.47
N SER A 70 -3.03 -9.76 28.13
CA SER A 70 -3.50 -9.46 29.49
C SER A 70 -2.38 -9.30 30.53
N ASN A 71 -1.23 -9.95 30.31
CA ASN A 71 -0.11 -9.99 31.24
C ASN A 71 1.14 -9.23 30.75
N GLY A 72 1.07 -8.52 29.62
CA GLY A 72 2.26 -7.83 29.10
C GLY A 72 2.08 -7.19 27.74
N LYS A 73 3.14 -6.51 27.30
CA LYS A 73 3.27 -5.95 25.96
C LYS A 73 4.73 -6.02 25.52
N GLY A 74 4.97 -5.80 24.25
CA GLY A 74 6.32 -5.67 23.74
C GLY A 74 6.36 -5.55 22.23
N GLN A 75 7.56 -5.66 21.66
CA GLN A 75 7.78 -5.47 20.24
C GLN A 75 7.78 -6.80 19.47
N PHE A 76 7.38 -6.76 18.20
CA PHE A 76 7.54 -7.86 17.26
C PHE A 76 8.16 -7.39 15.94
N VAL A 77 8.81 -8.31 15.25
CA VAL A 77 9.24 -8.18 13.84
C VAL A 77 8.98 -9.52 13.15
N PHE A 78 8.23 -9.50 12.04
CA PHE A 78 7.92 -10.66 11.22
C PHE A 78 8.42 -10.44 9.80
N ASP A 79 9.13 -11.42 9.25
CA ASP A 79 9.60 -11.45 7.87
C ASP A 79 8.85 -12.54 7.11
N PHE A 80 7.97 -12.11 6.21
CA PHE A 80 7.14 -12.98 5.38
C PHE A 80 7.93 -13.54 4.20
N ASN A 81 7.55 -14.74 3.76
CA ASN A 81 7.99 -15.24 2.45
C ASN A 81 7.29 -14.47 1.32
N SER A 82 7.76 -14.68 0.09
CA SER A 82 7.33 -13.91 -1.09
C SER A 82 5.82 -13.90 -1.34
N ASP A 83 5.13 -14.96 -0.93
CA ASP A 83 3.70 -15.20 -1.14
C ASP A 83 2.87 -15.02 0.15
N PHE A 84 3.46 -14.56 1.25
CA PHE A 84 2.78 -14.38 2.54
C PHE A 84 2.06 -15.63 3.07
N THR A 85 2.47 -16.83 2.63
CA THR A 85 1.97 -18.10 3.17
C THR A 85 2.67 -18.52 4.46
N ALA A 86 3.81 -17.90 4.79
CA ALA A 86 4.53 -18.11 6.04
C ALA A 86 5.37 -16.88 6.43
N PHE A 87 5.75 -16.81 7.69
CA PHE A 87 6.74 -15.85 8.18
C PHE A 87 7.63 -16.47 9.25
N THR A 88 8.86 -15.98 9.33
CA THR A 88 9.73 -16.12 10.50
C THR A 88 9.71 -14.83 11.29
N GLY A 89 9.80 -14.89 12.61
CA GLY A 89 9.66 -13.68 13.40
C GLY A 89 10.32 -13.74 14.76
N LYS A 90 10.43 -12.55 15.35
CA LYS A 90 10.97 -12.33 16.69
C LYS A 90 10.07 -11.43 17.52
N TRP A 91 10.11 -11.62 18.84
CA TRP A 91 9.45 -10.77 19.81
C TRP A 91 10.33 -10.47 21.02
N GLY A 92 10.01 -9.39 21.72
CA GLY A 92 10.64 -8.98 22.98
C GLY A 92 9.61 -8.35 23.91
N TYR A 93 9.88 -8.34 25.22
CA TYR A 93 9.06 -7.64 26.21
C TYR A 93 9.40 -6.15 26.27
N ASN A 94 8.37 -5.31 26.41
CA ASN A 94 8.51 -3.85 26.46
C ASN A 94 9.38 -3.34 25.29
N ASP A 95 10.41 -2.55 25.60
CA ASP A 95 11.34 -1.98 24.64
C ASP A 95 12.60 -2.84 24.39
N ALA A 96 12.61 -4.08 24.90
CA ALA A 96 13.73 -4.99 24.67
C ALA A 96 13.81 -5.40 23.19
N THR A 97 15.02 -5.42 22.64
CA THR A 97 15.27 -5.89 21.27
C THR A 97 14.66 -7.28 21.07
N PRO A 98 13.79 -7.47 20.06
CA PRO A 98 13.17 -8.75 19.79
C PRO A 98 14.20 -9.87 19.58
N SER A 99 14.07 -10.94 20.37
CA SER A 99 14.99 -12.09 20.34
C SER A 99 14.30 -13.44 20.52
N GLY A 100 13.15 -13.49 21.20
CA GLY A 100 12.32 -14.69 21.28
C GLY A 100 11.71 -15.03 19.93
N GLN A 101 11.57 -16.31 19.60
CA GLN A 101 11.02 -16.73 18.30
C GLN A 101 9.50 -16.60 18.27
N TRP A 102 8.98 -16.21 17.09
CA TRP A 102 7.56 -16.25 16.77
C TRP A 102 7.40 -16.46 15.27
N ASN A 103 7.13 -17.70 14.88
CA ASN A 103 6.95 -18.10 13.50
C ASN A 103 5.47 -18.38 13.22
N GLY A 104 5.09 -18.34 11.93
CA GLY A 104 3.73 -18.68 11.55
C GLY A 104 3.59 -19.20 10.12
N LYS A 105 2.60 -20.06 9.93
CA LYS A 105 2.20 -20.63 8.64
C LYS A 105 0.72 -20.40 8.41
N ARG A 106 0.35 -19.88 7.25
CA ARG A 106 -1.04 -19.61 6.89
C ARG A 106 -1.83 -20.92 6.80
N ILE A 107 -2.99 -20.96 7.44
CA ILE A 107 -3.90 -22.10 7.48
C ILE A 107 -5.32 -21.78 6.98
N GLY A 108 -5.66 -20.51 6.76
CA GLY A 108 -6.98 -20.12 6.29
C GLY A 108 -7.15 -18.60 6.19
N GLY A 109 -8.39 -18.17 5.98
CA GLY A 109 -8.73 -16.77 5.70
C GLY A 109 -8.41 -16.40 4.25
N ALA A 110 -9.37 -15.78 3.56
CA ALA A 110 -9.07 -15.20 2.26
C ALA A 110 -7.89 -14.25 2.45
N SER A 111 -6.84 -14.42 1.63
CA SER A 111 -5.97 -13.29 1.28
C SER A 111 -6.93 -12.15 1.02
N ALA A 112 -6.87 -11.05 1.78
CA ALA A 112 -7.61 -9.87 1.34
C ALA A 112 -7.20 -9.69 -0.13
N PRO A 113 -8.15 -9.49 -1.06
CA PRO A 113 -7.80 -9.43 -2.45
C PRO A 113 -6.63 -8.47 -2.57
N ALA A 114 -5.62 -8.90 -3.33
CA ALA A 114 -4.68 -8.02 -3.98
C ALA A 114 -5.27 -6.63 -4.06
N SER A 115 -4.69 -5.65 -3.37
CA SER A 115 -5.15 -4.28 -3.48
C SER A 115 -5.23 -3.99 -4.97
N ALA A 116 -6.45 -4.04 -5.52
CA ALA A 116 -6.61 -3.87 -6.94
C ALA A 116 -6.13 -2.46 -7.21
N ILE A 117 -5.36 -2.25 -8.27
CA ILE A 117 -5.06 -0.89 -8.69
C ILE A 117 -6.41 -0.22 -8.98
N VAL A 118 -6.85 0.65 -8.07
CA VAL A 118 -8.12 1.37 -8.17
C VAL A 118 -7.82 2.69 -8.85
N LEU A 119 -8.43 2.91 -10.01
CA LEU A 119 -8.47 4.24 -10.60
C LEU A 119 -9.32 5.15 -9.72
N LEU A 120 -8.69 6.04 -8.95
CA LEU A 120 -9.40 7.03 -8.16
C LEU A 120 -10.09 8.06 -9.05
N GLY A 121 -9.53 8.34 -10.22
CA GLY A 121 -10.22 9.09 -11.26
C GLY A 121 -9.29 9.86 -12.18
N THR A 122 -9.91 10.54 -13.13
CA THR A 122 -9.30 11.56 -13.97
C THR A 122 -9.82 12.91 -13.50
N TYR A 123 -8.91 13.86 -13.31
CA TYR A 123 -9.18 15.17 -12.72
C TYR A 123 -8.70 16.27 -13.66
N ASP A 124 -9.50 17.31 -13.82
CA ASP A 124 -9.01 18.60 -14.31
C ASP A 124 -8.32 19.33 -13.16
N THR A 125 -7.06 19.73 -13.37
CA THR A 125 -6.22 20.35 -12.33
C THR A 125 -5.57 21.63 -12.83
N ASP A 126 -4.97 22.40 -11.91
CA ASP A 126 -4.15 23.57 -12.22
C ASP A 126 -2.98 23.24 -13.18
N PHE A 127 -2.57 21.96 -13.26
CA PHE A 127 -1.51 21.45 -14.15
C PHE A 127 -2.05 20.51 -15.23
N LYS A 128 -3.26 20.81 -15.73
CA LYS A 128 -4.02 20.04 -16.72
C LYS A 128 -4.52 18.70 -16.18
N GLU A 129 -5.03 17.87 -17.09
CA GLU A 129 -5.59 16.56 -16.77
C GLU A 129 -4.59 15.69 -16.00
N MET A 130 -5.03 15.15 -14.87
CA MET A 130 -4.29 14.22 -14.04
C MET A 130 -5.09 12.94 -13.85
N THR A 131 -4.44 11.80 -13.99
CA THR A 131 -5.01 10.49 -13.65
C THR A 131 -4.36 10.00 -12.36
N ILE A 132 -5.17 9.54 -11.40
CA ILE A 132 -4.69 9.06 -10.11
C ILE A 132 -5.14 7.61 -9.89
N GLN A 133 -4.20 6.75 -9.55
CA GLN A 133 -4.41 5.35 -9.23
C GLN A 133 -3.93 5.07 -7.80
N ARG A 134 -4.60 4.12 -7.16
CA ARG A 134 -4.32 3.69 -5.79
C ARG A 134 -4.04 2.19 -5.76
N ASP A 135 -2.97 1.82 -5.07
CA ASP A 135 -2.63 0.44 -4.73
C ASP A 135 -2.39 0.38 -3.21
N GLY A 136 -3.36 -0.15 -2.46
CA GLY A 136 -3.30 -0.15 -1.00
C GLY A 136 -3.30 1.27 -0.45
N ASN A 137 -2.21 1.72 0.17
CA ASN A 137 -2.04 3.12 0.58
C ASN A 137 -1.13 3.92 -0.36
N LYS A 138 -0.59 3.30 -1.41
CA LYS A 138 0.26 3.97 -2.40
C LYS A 138 -0.62 4.68 -3.42
N ILE A 139 -0.23 5.89 -3.77
CA ILE A 139 -0.81 6.68 -4.83
C ILE A 139 0.22 6.85 -5.94
N THR A 140 -0.19 6.60 -7.16
CA THR A 140 0.54 6.98 -8.37
C THR A 140 -0.37 7.81 -9.26
N GLY A 141 0.24 8.62 -10.12
CA GLY A 141 -0.53 9.35 -11.10
C GLY A 141 0.35 10.02 -12.15
N THR A 142 -0.29 10.43 -13.23
CA THR A 142 0.33 11.17 -14.33
C THR A 142 -0.49 12.41 -14.63
N TYR A 143 0.15 13.53 -14.92
CA TYR A 143 -0.52 14.76 -15.34
C TYR A 143 0.16 15.36 -16.58
N LYS A 144 -0.63 15.99 -17.44
CA LYS A 144 -0.17 16.35 -18.79
C LYS A 144 0.86 17.48 -18.85
N TRP A 145 1.05 18.24 -17.77
CA TRP A 145 2.07 19.28 -17.73
C TRP A 145 3.47 18.68 -17.55
N SER A 146 4.36 18.92 -18.52
CA SER A 146 5.80 18.57 -18.44
C SER A 146 6.08 17.08 -18.17
N ASP A 147 5.30 16.19 -18.80
CA ASP A 147 5.36 14.73 -18.60
C ASP A 147 5.32 14.34 -17.11
N GLY A 148 4.43 15.01 -16.39
CA GLY A 148 4.37 14.99 -14.95
C GLY A 148 3.89 13.66 -14.39
N ARG A 149 4.49 13.24 -13.27
CA ARG A 149 3.98 12.14 -12.45
C ARG A 149 3.98 12.48 -10.97
N ILE A 150 3.14 11.77 -10.22
CA ILE A 150 3.10 11.83 -8.76
C ILE A 150 3.28 10.42 -8.17
N GLU A 151 3.96 10.37 -7.03
CA GLU A 151 4.10 9.18 -6.20
C GLU A 151 3.90 9.60 -4.74
N GLY A 152 3.00 8.95 -4.01
CA GLY A 152 2.68 9.35 -2.64
C GLY A 152 1.98 8.26 -1.85
N THR A 153 1.58 8.61 -0.64
CA THR A 153 0.78 7.77 0.25
C THR A 153 -0.49 8.47 0.67
N ILE A 154 -1.58 7.72 0.82
CA ILE A 154 -2.87 8.21 1.32
C ILE A 154 -3.09 7.79 2.78
N SER A 155 -3.54 8.72 3.61
CA SER A 155 -4.03 8.49 4.97
C SER A 155 -5.34 9.25 5.16
N GLY A 156 -6.44 8.52 5.37
CA GLY A 156 -7.79 9.11 5.33
C GLY A 156 -8.08 9.68 3.94
N HIS A 157 -8.24 11.00 3.86
CA HIS A 157 -8.46 11.74 2.60
C HIS A 157 -7.26 12.59 2.19
N THR A 158 -6.15 12.49 2.91
CA THR A 158 -4.95 13.29 2.64
C THR A 158 -3.91 12.43 1.93
N VAL A 159 -3.42 12.91 0.79
CA VAL A 159 -2.32 12.31 0.03
C VAL A 159 -1.11 13.20 0.15
N THR A 160 0.01 12.64 0.57
CA THR A 160 1.31 13.33 0.61
C THR A 160 2.30 12.60 -0.28
N GLY A 161 3.17 13.32 -0.98
CA GLY A 161 4.16 12.65 -1.81
C GLY A 161 5.07 13.59 -2.58
N TRP A 162 5.61 13.06 -3.67
CA TRP A 162 6.47 13.75 -4.60
C TRP A 162 5.83 13.85 -5.97
N TRP A 163 5.98 15.00 -6.60
CA TRP A 163 5.76 15.20 -8.02
C TRP A 163 7.11 15.22 -8.75
N TYR A 164 7.11 14.78 -10.00
CA TYR A 164 8.26 14.76 -10.88
C TYR A 164 7.83 15.25 -12.26
N GLN A 165 8.70 16.02 -12.91
CA GLN A 165 8.58 16.54 -14.27
C GLN A 165 9.95 16.40 -14.96
N SER A 166 9.97 16.59 -16.28
CA SER A 166 11.23 16.65 -17.04
C SER A 166 12.22 17.70 -16.51
N ASN A 167 11.72 18.79 -15.93
CA ASN A 167 12.47 19.96 -15.48
C ASN A 167 12.53 20.13 -13.95
N GLY A 168 12.03 19.18 -13.16
CA GLY A 168 12.06 19.33 -11.72
C GLY A 168 11.33 18.24 -10.93
N LYS A 169 11.41 18.35 -9.61
CA LYS A 169 10.66 17.52 -8.67
C LYS A 169 10.33 18.32 -7.42
N GLY A 170 9.42 17.82 -6.60
CA GLY A 170 9.21 18.37 -5.27
C GLY A 170 8.05 17.73 -4.52
N LYS A 171 7.73 18.26 -3.35
CA LYS A 171 6.68 17.72 -2.48
C LYS A 171 5.29 18.23 -2.85
N PHE A 172 4.27 17.42 -2.58
CA PHE A 172 2.87 17.84 -2.64
C PHE A 172 2.06 17.30 -1.45
N VAL A 173 0.93 17.97 -1.18
CA VAL A 173 -0.14 17.49 -0.30
C VAL A 173 -1.48 17.76 -0.97
N PHE A 174 -2.34 16.75 -1.08
CA PHE A 174 -3.72 16.85 -1.57
C PHE A 174 -4.68 16.42 -0.48
N ASP A 175 -5.72 17.20 -0.23
CA ASP A 175 -6.82 16.89 0.68
C ASP A 175 -8.09 16.68 -0.15
N PHE A 176 -8.51 15.43 -0.27
CA PHE A 176 -9.71 15.03 -1.00
C PHE A 176 -10.98 15.28 -0.17
N ASN A 177 -12.09 15.50 -0.86
CA ASN A 177 -13.41 15.37 -0.26
C ASN A 177 -13.79 13.89 -0.06
N SER A 178 -14.87 13.65 0.68
CA SER A 178 -15.24 12.29 1.13
C SER A 178 -15.52 11.30 0.01
N ASP A 179 -15.94 11.78 -1.16
CA ASP A 179 -16.28 10.96 -2.32
C ASP A 179 -15.19 10.95 -3.40
N PHE A 180 -14.03 11.57 -3.14
CA PHE A 180 -12.93 11.74 -4.09
C PHE A 180 -13.35 12.45 -5.40
N SER A 181 -14.44 13.22 -5.41
CA SER A 181 -14.83 14.01 -6.58
C SER A 181 -14.02 15.29 -6.75
N ALA A 182 -13.31 15.75 -5.72
CA ALA A 182 -12.41 16.90 -5.78
C ALA A 182 -11.33 16.85 -4.69
N PHE A 183 -10.27 17.63 -4.87
CA PHE A 183 -9.27 17.89 -3.84
C PHE A 183 -8.76 19.34 -3.89
N THR A 184 -8.39 19.85 -2.73
CA THR A 184 -7.53 21.04 -2.62
C THR A 184 -6.10 20.60 -2.35
N GLY A 185 -5.12 21.33 -2.86
CA GLY A 185 -3.74 20.88 -2.69
C GLY A 185 -2.69 21.97 -2.77
N LYS A 186 -1.49 21.58 -2.32
CA LYS A 186 -0.29 22.42 -2.34
C LYS A 186 0.92 21.66 -2.88
N TRP A 187 1.85 22.37 -3.49
CA TRP A 187 3.14 21.84 -3.94
C TRP A 187 4.30 22.78 -3.60
N GLY A 188 5.51 22.22 -3.59
CA GLY A 188 6.76 22.96 -3.43
C GLY A 188 7.87 22.30 -4.26
N TYR A 189 8.93 23.03 -4.57
CA TYR A 189 10.11 22.49 -5.24
C TYR A 189 11.04 21.78 -4.25
N ASN A 190 11.62 20.66 -4.68
CA ASN A 190 12.51 19.83 -3.88
C ASN A 190 11.89 19.55 -2.49
N ASP A 191 12.64 19.83 -1.43
CA ASP A 191 12.22 19.61 -0.06
C ASP A 191 11.45 20.76 0.58
N ALA A 192 11.22 21.86 -0.16
CA ALA A 192 10.52 23.02 0.36
C ALA A 192 9.10 22.66 0.81
N THR A 193 8.66 23.30 1.91
CA THR A 193 7.29 23.16 2.41
C THR A 193 6.30 23.57 1.31
N PRO A 194 5.32 22.69 0.96
CA PRO A 194 4.34 22.99 -0.07
C PRO A 194 3.54 24.27 0.21
N SER A 195 3.53 25.17 -0.77
CA SER A 195 2.89 26.49 -0.65
C SER A 195 2.19 26.94 -1.94
N GLY A 196 2.67 26.52 -3.11
CA GLY A 196 2.00 26.77 -4.40
C GLY A 196 0.72 25.96 -4.50
N GLN A 197 -0.32 26.51 -5.12
CA GLN A 197 -1.62 25.83 -5.23
C GLN A 197 -1.59 24.72 -6.30
N TRP A 198 -2.30 23.63 -6.00
CA TRP A 198 -2.61 22.56 -6.94
C TRP A 198 -3.92 21.89 -6.56
N ASN A 199 -5.00 22.32 -7.18
CA ASN A 199 -6.35 21.81 -6.95
C ASN A 199 -6.79 20.91 -8.10
N GLY A 200 -7.81 20.09 -7.85
CA GLY A 200 -8.41 19.28 -8.91
C GLY A 200 -9.85 18.92 -8.67
N LYS A 201 -10.59 18.76 -9.77
CA LYS A 201 -11.98 18.29 -9.80
C LYS A 201 -12.11 17.16 -10.80
N ARG A 202 -12.81 16.09 -10.41
CA ARG A 202 -13.01 14.91 -11.25
C ARG A 202 -13.78 15.29 -12.51
N LYS A 203 -13.38 14.73 -13.65
CA LYS A 203 -14.10 14.83 -14.93
C LYS A 203 -15.38 13.99 -14.92
#